data_AF-A0A7V0P6X6-F1
#
_entry.id   AF-A0A7V0P6X6-F1
#
_cell.length_a   1.000
_cell.length_b   1.000
_cell.length_c   1.000
_cell.angle_alpha   90.00
_cell.angle_beta   90.00
_cell.angle_gamma   90.00
#
_symmetry.space_group_name_H-M   'P 1'
#
loop_
_entity.id
_entity.type
_entity.pdbx_description
1 polymer ?
#
loop_
_entity_poly.entity_id
_entity_poly.type
_entity_poly.pdbx_seq_one_letter_code
_entity_poly.pdbx_strand_id
1 'polypeptide(L)' 'MEIKEYFAGLSRLIGELPWEEIGRFVQLLREARERGSCVFVFGNGGSATTASHFACDLGKGTVTEGKPRFRVVTLH' A
#
# COMPACT_ATOMS: atom_id res chain seq x y z
N MET A 1 20.55 -10.01 -18.60
CA MET A 1 19.43 -9.07 -18.78
C MET A 1 20.04 -7.73 -19.08
N GLU A 2 19.96 -7.32 -20.33
CA GLU A 2 20.37 -5.98 -20.75
C GLU A 2 19.44 -4.95 -20.10
N ILE A 3 19.95 -3.75 -19.79
CA ILE A 3 19.16 -2.69 -19.13
C ILE A 3 17.87 -2.41 -19.93
N LYS A 4 17.94 -2.43 -21.27
CA LYS A 4 16.78 -2.22 -22.15
C LYS A 4 15.68 -3.27 -21.97
N GLU A 5 16.05 -4.52 -21.75
CA GLU A 5 15.09 -5.63 -21.57
C GLU A 5 14.35 -5.49 -20.23
N TYR A 6 15.06 -5.11 -19.17
CA TYR A 6 14.46 -4.84 -17.87
C TYR A 6 13.39 -3.75 -17.95
N PHE A 7 13.72 -2.60 -18.56
CA PHE A 7 12.78 -1.49 -18.67
C PHE A 7 11.61 -1.80 -19.62
N ALA A 8 11.83 -2.58 -20.68
CA ALA A 8 10.74 -3.06 -21.53
C ALA A 8 9.76 -3.96 -20.76
N GLY A 9 10.29 -4.89 -19.95
CA GLY A 9 9.49 -5.74 -19.07
C GLY A 9 8.70 -4.93 -18.02
N LEU A 10 9.35 -3.96 -17.38
CA LEU A 10 8.71 -3.08 -16.41
C LEU A 10 7.59 -2.24 -17.03
N SER A 11 7.81 -1.66 -18.21
CA SER A 11 6.80 -0.86 -18.91
C SER A 11 5.56 -1.70 -19.26
N ARG A 12 5.77 -2.96 -19.68
CA ARG A 12 4.67 -3.89 -19.94
C ARG A 12 3.89 -4.20 -18.67
N LEU A 13 4.58 -4.54 -17.58
CA LEU A 13 3.95 -4.86 -16.29
C LEU A 13 3.11 -3.69 -15.77
N ILE A 14 3.63 -2.45 -15.86
CA ILE A 14 2.89 -1.24 -15.46
C ILE A 14 1.61 -1.07 -16.29
N GLY A 15 1.67 -1.38 -17.60
CA GLY A 15 0.50 -1.35 -18.49
C GLY A 15 -0.57 -2.40 -18.17
N GLU A 16 -0.19 -3.49 -17.51
CA GLU A 16 -1.06 -4.61 -17.14
C GLU A 16 -1.56 -4.52 -15.69
N LEU A 17 -1.33 -3.38 -15.00
CA LEU A 17 -1.76 -3.23 -13.61
C LEU A 17 -3.28 -3.38 -13.45
N PRO A 18 -3.74 -4.12 -12.42
CA PRO A 18 -5.16 -4.35 -12.18
C PRO A 18 -5.80 -3.13 -11.50
N TRP A 19 -6.09 -2.09 -12.30
CA TRP A 19 -6.53 -0.78 -11.79
C TRP A 19 -7.84 -0.84 -10.99
N GLU A 20 -8.76 -1.72 -11.35
CA GLU A 20 -10.04 -1.89 -10.63
C GLU A 20 -9.81 -2.52 -9.24
N GLU A 21 -8.96 -3.53 -9.13
CA GLU A 21 -8.55 -4.15 -7.88
C GLU A 21 -7.85 -3.15 -6.96
N ILE A 22 -6.93 -2.35 -7.52
CA ILE A 22 -6.24 -1.28 -6.77
C ILE A 22 -7.26 -0.27 -6.25
N GLY A 23 -8.21 0.15 -7.08
CA GLY A 23 -9.29 1.06 -6.67
C GLY A 23 -10.14 0.49 -5.53
N ARG A 24 -10.53 -0.78 -5.63
CA ARG A 24 -11.27 -1.49 -4.56
C ARG A 24 -10.47 -1.56 -3.26
N PHE A 25 -9.18 -1.88 -3.35
CA PHE A 25 -8.29 -1.92 -2.19
C PHE A 25 -8.18 -0.54 -1.50
N VAL A 26 -8.04 0.54 -2.27
CA VAL A 26 -8.00 1.91 -1.72
C VAL A 26 -9.32 2.26 -1.01
N GLN A 27 -10.47 1.87 -1.55
CA GLN A 27 -11.75 2.12 -0.88
C GLN A 27 -11.89 1.32 0.42
N LEU A 28 -11.48 0.05 0.43
CA LEU A 28 -11.47 -0.75 1.65
C LEU A 28 -10.65 -0.11 2.77
N LEU A 29 -9.48 0.46 2.44
CA LEU A 29 -8.65 1.20 3.40
C LEU A 29 -9.35 2.46 3.90
N ARG A 30 -10.00 3.22 3.02
CA ARG A 30 -10.77 4.42 3.41
C ARG A 30 -11.90 4.06 4.37
N GLU A 31 -12.70 3.05 4.04
CA GLU A 31 -13.77 2.56 4.90
C GLU A 31 -13.24 2.08 6.26
N ALA A 32 -12.12 1.35 6.29
CA ALA A 32 -11.47 0.93 7.52
C ALA A 32 -11.05 2.13 8.41
N ARG A 33 -10.58 3.21 7.80
CA ARG A 33 -10.24 4.45 8.51
C ARG A 33 -11.49 5.13 9.08
N GLU A 34 -12.52 5.33 8.26
CA GLU A 34 -13.73 6.04 8.69
C GLU A 34 -14.46 5.29 9.82
N ARG A 35 -14.45 3.95 9.80
CA ARG A 35 -15.02 3.12 10.87
C ARG A 35 -14.08 2.91 12.07
N GLY A 36 -12.93 3.58 12.11
CA GLY A 36 -11.97 3.51 13.23
C GLY A 36 -11.31 2.15 13.45
N SER A 37 -11.25 1.30 12.41
CA SER A 37 -10.65 -0.03 12.48
C SER A 37 -9.13 0.00 12.42
N CYS A 38 -8.50 -1.05 12.96
CA CYS A 38 -7.06 -1.24 12.85
C CYS A 38 -6.71 -2.00 11.57
N VAL A 39 -5.78 -1.47 10.80
CA VAL A 39 -5.17 -2.14 9.65
C VAL A 39 -3.90 -2.82 10.14
N PHE A 40 -3.78 -4.13 9.94
CA PHE A 40 -2.57 -4.89 10.22
C PHE A 40 -1.86 -5.16 8.91
N VAL A 41 -0.58 -4.80 8.82
CA VAL A 41 0.27 -5.02 7.65
C VAL A 41 1.41 -5.93 8.06
N PHE A 42 1.67 -6.97 7.29
CA PHE A 42 2.71 -7.94 7.61
C PHE A 42 3.37 -8.44 6.33
N GLY A 43 4.60 -8.93 6.46
CA GLY A 43 5.38 -9.47 5.35
C GLY A 43 6.60 -10.21 5.87
N ASN A 44 7.11 -11.15 5.08
CA ASN A 44 8.29 -11.95 5.40
C ASN A 44 9.52 -11.51 4.58
N GLY A 45 10.71 -11.59 5.17
CA GLY A 45 11.96 -11.22 4.48
C GLY A 45 11.92 -9.77 3.98
N GLY A 46 12.27 -9.53 2.72
CA GLY A 46 12.23 -8.17 2.13
C GLY A 46 10.85 -7.51 2.18
N SER A 47 9.76 -8.30 2.16
CA SER A 47 8.40 -7.75 2.27
C SER A 47 8.05 -7.25 3.67
N ALA A 48 8.80 -7.64 4.71
CA ALA A 48 8.67 -7.06 6.05
C ALA A 48 9.01 -5.57 6.03
N THR A 49 10.06 -5.19 5.30
CA THR A 49 10.44 -3.77 5.11
C THR A 49 9.35 -3.01 4.35
N THR A 50 8.79 -3.61 3.28
CA THR A 50 7.66 -3.01 2.56
C THR A 50 6.44 -2.81 3.46
N ALA A 51 6.12 -3.79 4.32
CA ALA A 51 5.03 -3.67 5.28
C ALA A 51 5.26 -2.50 6.25
N SER A 52 6.48 -2.37 6.81
CA SER A 52 6.85 -1.26 7.69
C SER A 52 6.71 0.10 7.03
N HIS A 53 7.21 0.24 5.80
CA HIS A 53 7.07 1.49 5.04
C HIS A 53 5.61 1.80 4.76
N PHE A 54 4.83 0.81 4.33
CA PHE A 54 3.41 1.00 4.03
C PHE A 54 2.61 1.46 5.26
N ALA A 55 2.87 0.89 6.44
CA ALA A 55 2.23 1.36 7.67
C ALA A 55 2.70 2.76 8.10
N CYS A 56 3.97 3.10 7.89
CA CYS A 56 4.46 4.46 8.12
C CYS A 56 3.73 5.47 7.23
N ASP A 57 3.55 5.15 5.95
CA ASP A 57 2.86 5.99 4.98
C ASP A 57 1.37 6.13 5.32
N LEU A 58 0.69 5.03 5.69
CA LEU A 58 -0.69 5.10 6.16
C LEU A 58 -0.83 5.93 7.44
N GLY A 59 0.07 5.74 8.41
CA GLY A 59 0.00 6.43 9.71
C GLY A 59 0.32 7.92 9.66
N LYS A 60 1.18 8.36 8.72
CA LYS A 60 1.68 9.75 8.64
C LYS A 60 1.31 10.45 7.33
N GLY A 61 1.54 9.78 6.20
CA GLY A 61 1.36 10.34 4.86
C GLY A 61 -0.09 10.57 4.44
N THR A 62 -1.07 10.04 5.20
CA THR A 62 -2.50 10.20 4.90
C THR A 62 -3.26 11.04 5.93
N VAL A 63 -2.56 11.69 6.86
CA VAL A 63 -3.18 12.59 7.83
C VAL A 63 -3.76 13.79 7.09
N THR A 64 -5.06 14.03 7.28
CA THR A 64 -5.80 15.14 6.66
C THR A 64 -6.73 15.75 7.70
N GLU A 65 -6.83 17.08 7.69
CA GLU A 65 -7.75 17.79 8.57
C GLU A 65 -9.21 17.31 8.37
N GLY A 66 -9.95 17.21 9.47
CA GLY A 66 -11.35 16.76 9.45
C GLY A 66 -11.55 15.26 9.20
N LYS A 67 -10.49 14.44 9.14
CA LYS A 67 -10.59 12.98 8.96
C LYS A 67 -9.93 12.21 10.11
N PRO A 68 -10.48 11.05 10.51
CA PRO A 68 -9.82 10.18 11.47
C PRO A 68 -8.47 9.71 10.90
N ARG A 69 -7.48 9.50 11.78
CA ARG A 69 -6.19 8.92 11.38
C ARG A 69 -6.33 7.41 11.18
N PHE A 70 -5.49 6.83 10.31
CA PHE A 70 -5.38 5.38 10.27
C PHE A 70 -4.83 4.85 11.60
N ARG A 71 -5.50 3.83 12.14
CA ARG A 71 -4.92 2.95 13.13
C ARG A 71 -4.24 1.83 12.35
N VAL A 72 -2.92 1.78 12.39
CA VAL A 72 -2.14 0.82 11.61
C VAL A 72 -1.01 0.26 12.44
N VAL A 73 -0.80 -1.05 12.33
CA VAL A 73 0.25 -1.78 13.03
C VAL A 73 0.96 -2.71 12.06
N THR A 74 2.28 -2.76 12.13
CA THR A 74 3.08 -3.76 11.42
C THR A 74 3.36 -4.95 12.31
N LEU A 75 3.21 -6.14 11.73
CA LEU A 75 3.60 -7.40 12.35
C LEU A 75 4.80 -7.95 11.58
N HIS A 76 5.83 -8.37 12.32
CA HIS A 76 7.08 -8.92 11.82
C HIS A 76 7.20 -10.39 12.20
#